data_AF-A0A2P6RE81-F1
#
_entry.id   AF-A0A2P6RE81-F1
#
_cell.length_a   1.000
_cell.length_b   1.000
_cell.length_c   1.000
_cell.angle_alpha   90.00
_cell.angle_beta   90.00
_cell.angle_gamma   90.00
#
_symmetry.space_group_name_H-M   'P 1'
#
loop_
_entity.id
_entity.type
_entity.pdbx_description
1 polymer ?
#
loop_
_entity_poly.entity_id
_entity_poly.type
_entity_poly.pdbx_seq_one_letter_code
_entity_poly.pdbx_strand_id
1 'polypeptide(L)'
;MDPEEENHDTEDDLSSDEKKGRGPTLMSDIIHSRSKGARMEVTYNKKGQPIGLGGKRLATFIGVMARTTIPITYETWPAVKNSLKEIIWSMVQVCAALFFNFPYKFCLNFE
;
A
#
# COMPACT_ATOMS: atom_id res chain seq x y z
N MET A 1 -42.12 55.64 10.39
CA MET A 1 -42.79 54.34 10.59
C MET A 1 -41.95 53.30 9.88
N ASP A 2 -41.62 52.25 10.65
CA ASP A 2 -40.93 51.00 10.32
C ASP A 2 -39.41 51.04 10.03
N PRO A 3 -38.65 50.04 10.56
CA PRO A 3 -38.47 49.81 12.00
C PRO A 3 -36.99 49.58 12.38
N GLU A 4 -36.77 49.53 13.69
CA GLU A 4 -35.58 49.08 14.40
C GLU A 4 -35.08 47.72 13.89
N GLU A 5 -33.76 47.52 13.83
CA GLU A 5 -33.22 46.18 14.02
C GLU A 5 -32.04 46.22 15.01
N GLU A 6 -32.23 45.36 15.99
CA GLU A 6 -31.58 45.27 17.29
C GLU A 6 -30.27 44.48 17.18
N ASN A 7 -29.34 44.84 18.04
CA ASN A 7 -28.06 44.18 18.26
C ASN A 7 -28.29 42.75 18.80
N HIS A 8 -27.61 41.72 18.28
CA HIS A 8 -27.39 40.51 19.08
C HIS A 8 -26.04 39.85 18.78
N ASP A 9 -25.28 39.74 19.86
CA ASP A 9 -23.95 39.18 20.04
C ASP A 9 -23.94 37.63 19.92
N THR A 10 -22.75 37.05 19.91
CA THR A 10 -22.41 35.60 19.98
C THR A 10 -22.68 34.79 18.69
N GLU A 11 -21.79 33.93 18.19
CA GLU A 11 -21.10 32.84 18.92
C GLU A 11 -19.68 32.54 18.39
N ASP A 12 -18.86 32.11 19.34
CA ASP A 12 -17.53 31.52 19.24
C ASP A 12 -17.62 30.17 18.51
N ASP A 13 -17.47 30.17 17.18
CA ASP A 13 -17.38 28.93 16.40
C ASP A 13 -16.00 28.30 16.59
N LEU A 14 -15.91 27.48 17.65
CA LEU A 14 -14.82 26.54 17.90
C LEU A 14 -14.77 25.51 16.76
N SER A 15 -14.21 25.90 15.62
CA SER A 15 -13.92 24.99 14.51
C SER A 15 -12.85 23.99 14.99
N SER A 16 -13.31 22.84 15.45
CA SER A 16 -12.46 21.72 15.80
C SER A 16 -11.79 21.24 14.51
N ASP A 17 -10.53 21.63 14.30
CA ASP A 17 -9.67 21.12 13.22
C ASP A 17 -9.46 19.60 13.42
N GLU A 18 -10.43 18.80 13.00
CA GLU A 18 -10.25 17.36 12.85
C GLU A 18 -9.22 17.15 11.74
N LYS A 19 -7.98 16.87 12.16
CA LYS A 19 -6.88 16.51 11.26
C LYS A 19 -7.32 15.32 10.42
N LYS A 20 -7.61 15.56 9.14
CA LYS A 20 -7.97 14.54 8.17
C LYS A 20 -6.92 13.44 8.17
N GLY A 21 -7.28 12.29 8.74
CA GLY A 21 -6.45 11.10 8.73
C GLY A 21 -6.13 10.67 7.30
N ARG A 22 -5.04 9.93 7.12
CA ARG A 22 -4.74 9.33 5.82
C ARG A 22 -5.82 8.30 5.50
N GLY A 23 -6.57 8.54 4.41
CA GLY A 23 -7.50 7.56 3.87
C GLY A 23 -6.77 6.28 3.42
N PRO A 24 -7.50 5.19 3.15
CA PRO A 24 -6.90 3.95 2.64
C PRO A 24 -6.03 4.22 1.41
N THR A 25 -4.81 3.68 1.38
CA THR A 25 -3.94 3.78 0.20
C THR A 25 -4.52 2.91 -0.91
N LEU A 26 -5.34 3.49 -1.77
CA LEU A 26 -5.84 2.83 -2.96
C LEU A 26 -4.76 2.88 -4.05
N MET A 27 -4.27 1.72 -4.48
CA MET A 27 -3.40 1.60 -5.67
C MET A 27 -4.25 1.72 -6.95
N SER A 28 -5.02 2.80 -7.07
CA SER A 28 -5.98 3.03 -8.17
C SER A 28 -5.33 2.84 -9.53
N ASP A 29 -4.11 3.33 -9.73
CA ASP A 29 -3.42 3.27 -11.01
C ASP A 29 -3.11 1.82 -11.42
N ILE A 30 -2.81 0.95 -10.45
CA ILE A 30 -2.58 -0.48 -10.69
C ILE A 30 -3.91 -1.17 -10.99
N ILE A 31 -4.98 -0.82 -10.28
CA ILE A 31 -6.32 -1.39 -10.47
C ILE A 31 -6.86 -1.01 -11.86
N HIS A 32 -6.73 0.25 -12.27
CA HIS A 32 -7.14 0.72 -13.60
C HIS A 32 -6.24 0.18 -14.72
N SER A 33 -4.94 0.02 -14.47
CA SER A 33 -4.04 -0.64 -15.42
C SER A 33 -4.45 -2.10 -15.64
N ARG A 34 -4.78 -2.82 -14.56
CA ARG A 34 -5.27 -4.20 -14.63
C ARG A 34 -6.55 -4.33 -15.43
N SER A 35 -7.53 -3.44 -15.24
CA SER A 35 -8.78 -3.48 -16.03
C SER A 35 -8.54 -3.27 -17.53
N LYS A 36 -7.40 -2.67 -17.90
CA LYS A 36 -6.95 -2.49 -19.29
C LYS A 36 -5.96 -3.57 -19.75
N GLY A 37 -5.73 -4.62 -18.94
CA GLY A 37 -4.76 -5.68 -19.23
C GLY A 37 -3.29 -5.26 -19.12
N ALA A 38 -3.01 -4.03 -18.66
CA ALA A 38 -1.66 -3.52 -18.48
C ALA A 38 -1.14 -3.87 -17.08
N ARG A 39 0.11 -4.33 -17.01
CA ARG A 39 0.82 -4.58 -15.75
C ARG A 39 1.87 -3.50 -15.55
N MET A 40 2.12 -3.15 -14.30
CA MET A 40 3.13 -2.16 -13.97
C MET A 40 4.53 -2.73 -14.19
N GLU A 41 5.35 -2.03 -14.97
CA GLU A 41 6.74 -2.42 -15.17
C GLU A 41 7.56 -2.19 -13.91
N VAL A 42 8.39 -3.16 -13.55
CA VAL A 42 9.38 -3.03 -12.48
C VAL A 42 10.76 -2.92 -13.12
N THR A 43 11.38 -1.75 -12.95
CA THR A 43 12.76 -1.52 -13.38
C THR A 43 13.72 -2.03 -12.32
N TYR A 44 14.86 -2.58 -12.73
CA TYR A 44 15.89 -3.10 -11.84
C TYR A 44 17.22 -2.37 -12.05
N ASN A 45 17.99 -2.23 -10.98
CA ASN A 45 19.39 -1.81 -11.09
C ASN A 45 20.30 -3.00 -11.50
N LYS A 46 21.59 -2.74 -11.75
CA LYS A 46 22.58 -3.78 -12.10
C LYS A 46 22.75 -4.88 -11.05
N LYS A 47 22.28 -4.66 -9.81
CA LYS A 47 22.32 -5.62 -8.71
C LYS A 47 21.01 -6.42 -8.58
N GLY A 48 20.07 -6.27 -9.51
CA GLY A 48 18.77 -6.93 -9.46
C GLY A 48 17.83 -6.37 -8.40
N GLN A 49 18.08 -5.18 -7.87
CA GLN A 49 17.17 -4.53 -6.92
C GLN A 49 16.13 -3.70 -7.69
N PRO A 50 14.85 -3.80 -7.33
CA PRO A 50 13.80 -3.05 -7.99
C PRO A 50 13.91 -1.56 -7.62
N ILE A 51 13.89 -0.69 -8.62
CA ILE A 51 14.02 0.77 -8.50
C ILE A 51 12.81 1.50 -9.09
N GLY A 52 12.72 2.80 -8.82
CA GLY A 52 11.63 3.65 -9.33
C GLY A 52 10.27 3.35 -8.68
N LEU A 53 9.20 3.80 -9.34
CA LEU A 53 7.83 3.68 -8.82
C LEU A 53 7.38 2.21 -8.74
N GLY A 54 7.65 1.43 -9.80
CA GLY A 54 7.32 -0.01 -9.84
C GLY A 54 7.95 -0.77 -8.67
N GLY A 55 9.22 -0.51 -8.37
CA GLY A 55 9.91 -1.13 -7.23
C GLY A 55 9.34 -0.72 -5.87
N LYS A 56 9.04 0.56 -5.65
CA LYS A 56 8.40 1.04 -4.40
C LYS A 56 7.03 0.38 -4.19
N ARG A 57 6.23 0.25 -5.25
CA ARG A 57 4.91 -0.38 -5.19
C ARG A 57 5.01 -1.87 -4.93
N LEU A 58 5.99 -2.55 -5.54
CA LEU A 58 6.28 -3.96 -5.29
C LEU A 58 6.68 -4.20 -3.84
N ALA A 59 7.58 -3.37 -3.28
CA ALA A 59 7.97 -3.46 -1.87
C ALA A 59 6.76 -3.26 -0.93
N THR A 60 5.89 -2.29 -1.25
CA THR A 60 4.64 -2.06 -0.51
C THR A 60 3.74 -3.29 -0.58
N PHE A 61 3.58 -3.87 -1.77
CA PHE A 61 2.76 -5.06 -2.00
C PHE A 61 3.27 -6.25 -1.18
N ILE A 62 4.57 -6.56 -1.26
CA ILE A 62 5.21 -7.62 -0.46
C ILE A 62 4.97 -7.38 1.04
N GLY A 63 5.14 -6.14 1.50
CA GLY A 63 4.91 -5.78 2.90
C GLY A 63 3.45 -5.91 3.35
N VAL A 64 2.47 -5.75 2.45
CA VAL A 64 1.06 -6.05 2.74
C VAL A 64 0.88 -7.56 2.88
N MET A 65 1.34 -8.34 1.90
CA MET A 65 1.23 -9.80 1.92
C MET A 65 1.84 -10.42 3.19
N ALA A 66 3.02 -9.94 3.60
CA ALA A 66 3.66 -10.40 4.82
C ALA A 66 2.80 -10.13 6.07
N ARG A 67 2.28 -8.90 6.22
CA ARG A 67 1.46 -8.52 7.40
C ARG A 67 0.07 -9.15 7.42
N THR A 68 -0.50 -9.48 6.26
CA THR A 68 -1.82 -10.13 6.19
C THR A 68 -1.73 -11.63 6.44
N THR A 69 -0.60 -12.25 6.09
CA THR A 69 -0.43 -13.71 6.17
C THR A 69 0.26 -14.14 7.45
N ILE A 70 1.14 -13.31 8.03
CA ILE A 70 1.84 -13.62 9.30
C ILE A 70 1.07 -13.03 10.47
N PRO A 71 0.68 -13.85 11.47
CA PRO A 71 0.14 -13.35 12.72
C PRO A 71 1.10 -12.41 13.44
N ILE A 72 0.59 -11.31 14.00
CA ILE A 72 1.39 -10.35 14.79
C ILE A 72 2.02 -10.97 16.05
N THR A 73 1.61 -12.18 16.44
CA THR A 73 2.16 -12.91 17.58
C THR A 73 3.62 -13.36 17.37
N TYR A 74 4.12 -13.37 16.14
CA TYR A 74 5.52 -13.66 15.87
C TYR A 74 6.37 -12.41 16.13
N GLU A 75 7.22 -12.46 17.15
CA GLU A 75 8.08 -11.33 17.53
C GLU A 75 9.25 -11.10 16.55
N THR A 76 9.72 -12.16 15.90
CA THR A 76 10.89 -12.10 15.01
C THR A 76 10.68 -12.93 13.74
N TRP A 77 11.25 -12.48 12.62
CA TRP A 77 11.18 -13.19 11.33
C TRP A 77 11.75 -14.62 11.35
N PRO A 78 12.85 -14.92 12.07
CA PRO A 78 13.35 -16.28 12.18
C PRO A 78 12.38 -17.23 12.88
N ALA A 79 11.52 -16.73 13.78
CA ALA A 79 10.53 -17.56 14.48
C ALA A 79 9.35 -17.98 13.58
N VAL A 80 9.15 -17.33 12.44
CA VAL A 80 8.07 -17.66 11.50
C VAL A 80 8.37 -19.00 10.84
N LYS A 81 7.40 -19.94 10.91
CA LYS A 81 7.50 -21.26 10.27
C LYS A 81 7.73 -21.14 8.76
N ASN A 82 8.61 -21.98 8.21
CA ASN A 82 8.91 -21.98 6.77
C ASN A 82 7.65 -22.17 5.91
N SER A 83 6.66 -22.94 6.35
CA SER A 83 5.39 -23.09 5.63
C SER A 83 4.66 -21.76 5.40
N LEU A 84 4.69 -20.83 6.37
CA LEU A 84 4.10 -19.50 6.20
C LEU A 84 4.91 -18.63 5.25
N LYS A 85 6.25 -18.74 5.31
CA LYS A 85 7.15 -18.05 4.36
C LYS A 85 6.88 -18.49 2.92
N GLU A 86 6.71 -19.80 2.70
CA GLU A 86 6.36 -20.36 1.39
C GLU A 86 4.97 -19.93 0.89
N ILE A 87 3.98 -19.82 1.79
CA ILE A 87 2.65 -19.30 1.43
C ILE A 87 2.75 -17.85 0.97
N ILE A 88 3.47 -17.00 1.71
CA ILE A 88 3.69 -15.60 1.31
C ILE A 88 4.40 -15.54 -0.04
N TRP A 89 5.42 -16.37 -0.22
CA TRP A 89 6.16 -16.42 -1.48
C TRP A 89 5.27 -16.82 -2.65
N SER A 90 4.47 -17.88 -2.49
CA SER A 90 3.52 -18.34 -3.50
C SER A 90 2.50 -17.26 -3.84
N MET A 91 1.96 -16.58 -2.83
CA MET A 91 1.02 -15.48 -3.03
C MET A 91 1.69 -14.30 -3.73
N VAL A 92 2.92 -13.94 -3.36
CA VAL A 92 3.67 -12.87 -4.02
C VAL A 92 3.93 -13.23 -5.48
N GLN A 93 4.32 -14.46 -5.80
CA GLN A 93 4.53 -14.88 -7.19
C GLN A 93 3.25 -14.78 -8.02
N VAL A 94 2.14 -15.34 -7.52
CA VAL A 94 0.86 -15.34 -8.24
C VAL A 94 0.30 -13.94 -8.37
N CYS A 95 0.15 -13.22 -7.25
CA CYS A 95 -0.45 -11.90 -7.27
C CYS A 95 0.45 -10.88 -7.97
N ALA A 96 1.76 -10.89 -7.70
CA ALA A 96 2.63 -9.94 -8.35
C ALA A 96 2.73 -10.19 -9.86
N ALA A 97 2.67 -11.45 -10.33
CA ALA A 97 2.57 -11.72 -11.78
C ALA A 97 1.29 -11.18 -12.42
N LEU A 98 0.21 -10.94 -11.66
CA LEU A 98 -1.01 -10.32 -12.16
C LEU A 98 -0.92 -8.79 -12.23
N PHE A 99 -0.13 -8.17 -11.35
CA PHE A 99 -0.07 -6.72 -11.22
C PHE A 99 1.21 -6.09 -11.81
N PHE A 100 2.28 -6.87 -11.92
CA PHE A 100 3.60 -6.41 -12.30
C PHE A 100 4.16 -7.24 -13.46
N ASN A 101 4.88 -6.56 -14.35
CA ASN A 101 5.71 -7.22 -15.35
C ASN A 101 7.11 -7.44 -14.78
N PHE A 102 7.50 -8.70 -14.71
CA PHE A 102 8.83 -9.10 -14.28
C PHE A 102 9.65 -9.52 -15.50
N PRO A 103 10.61 -8.70 -15.96
CA PRO A 103 11.50 -9.07 -17.07
C PRO A 103 12.49 -10.19 -16.68
N TYR A 104 12.66 -10.49 -15.39
CA TYR A 104 13.56 -11.53 -14.90
C TYR A 104 12.85 -12.47 -13.92
N LYS A 105 13.36 -13.71 -13.81
CA LYS A 105 12.95 -14.66 -12.77
C LYS A 105 13.25 -14.04 -11.41
N PHE A 106 12.19 -13.68 -10.70
CA PHE A 106 12.23 -12.89 -9.49
C PHE A 106 12.84 -13.72 -8.34
N CYS A 107 14.14 -13.54 -8.10
CA CYS A 107 14.85 -14.15 -6.97
C CYS A 107 15.04 -13.08 -5.89
N LEU A 108 14.12 -13.00 -4.93
CA LEU A 108 14.38 -12.32 -3.66
C LEU A 108 14.65 -13.41 -2.62
N ASN A 109 15.91 -13.56 -2.23
CA ASN A 109 16.26 -14.36 -1.06
C ASN A 109 15.92 -13.53 0.18
N PHE A 110 14.91 -13.95 0.92
CA PHE A 110 14.63 -13.47 2.28
C PHE A 110 15.40 -14.41 3.22
N GLU A 111 16.69 -14.12 3.43
CA GLU A 111 17.49 -14.80 4.45
C GLU A 111 17.23 -14.19 5.83
#